data_AF-A0A2Z6NDD6-F1
#
_entry.id   AF-A0A2Z6NDD6-F1
#
_cell.length_a   1.000
_cell.length_b   1.000
_cell.length_c   1.000
_cell.angle_alpha   90.00
_cell.angle_beta   90.00
_cell.angle_gamma   90.00
#
_symmetry.space_group_name_H-M   'P 1'
#
loop_
_entity.id
_entity.type
_entity.pdbx_description
1 polymer ?
#
loop_
_entity_poly.entity_id
_entity_poly.type
_entity_poly.pdbx_seq_one_letter_code
_entity_poly.pdbx_strand_id
1 'polypeptide(L)'
;MSEVDFEPKIQQQKTRLFIPNFLSSQECKELEFIHKCSSTVGYRPNVFSTTLSHLIATNSSHFIIPFIPIRERLKDKLEEFFKCEFELFIEFTGLIRGANIGWHSDDNRPYLKQRHFSVVCYLNTYGKDFNGGLFHFQDGEPATIIPAAGDVVMYTADDRNIHSVDEPVRLVRGSELLDHEFVNILHALQVVQFYCWKGSDLLTNMLNIDYKVVNLLDAQRERIRGLNSVLLNDGDFAPIIFGRRPSDSEENRCISFNWTGIVAAIAAWEDYVLKLSKQINLQLPYWRAQECLYNVQLEA
;
A
#
# COMPACT_ATOMS: atom_id res chain seq x y z
N MET A 1 37.75 -24.74 -2.74
CA MET A 1 37.29 -23.57 -1.98
C MET A 1 36.12 -24.04 -1.16
N SER A 2 36.31 -24.18 0.15
CA SER A 2 35.23 -24.47 1.09
C SER A 2 34.25 -23.29 1.09
N GLU A 3 32.94 -23.57 1.03
CA GLU A 3 31.90 -22.61 1.37
C GLU A 3 32.23 -22.05 2.76
N VAL A 4 32.49 -20.75 2.83
CA VAL A 4 32.61 -20.04 4.10
C VAL A 4 31.18 -19.75 4.48
N ASP A 5 30.62 -20.53 5.40
CA ASP A 5 29.31 -20.27 5.99
C ASP A 5 29.37 -18.92 6.72
N PHE A 6 28.80 -17.92 6.08
CA PHE A 6 28.55 -16.62 6.68
C PHE A 6 27.28 -16.72 7.52
N GLU A 7 27.42 -17.15 8.78
CA GLU A 7 26.38 -16.94 9.79
C GLU A 7 26.72 -15.67 10.57
N PRO A 8 26.14 -14.51 10.23
CA PRO A 8 26.24 -13.35 11.11
C PRO A 8 25.68 -13.77 12.47
N LYS A 9 26.41 -13.47 13.54
CA LYS A 9 25.98 -13.72 14.93
C LYS A 9 24.83 -12.79 15.28
N ILE A 10 23.68 -12.98 14.65
CA ILE A 10 22.45 -12.27 14.90
C ILE A 10 21.99 -12.75 16.27
N GLN A 11 22.29 -11.97 17.30
CA GLN A 11 21.65 -12.12 18.60
C GLN A 11 20.14 -12.10 18.34
N GLN A 12 19.44 -13.13 18.83
CA GLN A 12 18.02 -13.45 18.58
C GLN A 12 17.00 -12.33 18.85
N GLN A 13 17.41 -11.12 19.20
CA GLN A 13 16.54 -10.04 19.66
C GLN A 13 16.27 -8.91 18.66
N LYS A 14 17.04 -8.75 17.57
CA LYS A 14 16.83 -7.64 16.64
C LYS A 14 16.90 -8.07 15.17
N THR A 15 15.75 -8.37 14.58
CA THR A 15 15.67 -8.84 13.17
C THR A 15 15.50 -7.70 12.17
N ARG A 16 15.18 -6.48 12.65
CA ARG A 16 14.92 -5.31 11.80
C ARG A 16 15.24 -4.00 12.51
N LEU A 17 15.47 -2.96 11.72
CA LEU A 17 15.75 -1.60 12.13
C LEU A 17 14.88 -0.63 11.32
N PHE A 18 14.18 0.26 11.99
CA PHE A 18 13.48 1.38 11.38
C PHE A 18 14.21 2.68 11.74
N ILE A 19 14.49 3.51 10.73
CA ILE A 19 15.20 4.78 10.88
C ILE A 19 14.36 5.89 10.22
N PRO A 20 13.73 6.77 11.02
CA PRO A 20 12.97 7.87 10.46
C PRO A 20 13.89 8.95 9.89
N ASN A 21 13.47 9.60 8.80
CA ASN A 21 14.17 10.74 8.17
C ASN A 21 15.66 10.49 7.89
N PHE A 22 16.03 9.26 7.50
CA PHE A 22 17.41 8.94 7.13
C PHE A 22 17.83 9.64 5.84
N LEU A 23 16.95 9.68 4.84
CA LEU A 23 17.16 10.48 3.63
C LEU A 23 16.59 11.89 3.86
N SER A 24 17.32 12.88 3.39
CA SER A 24 16.85 14.27 3.38
C SER A 24 15.72 14.46 2.37
N SER A 25 14.89 15.48 2.59
CA SER A 25 13.83 15.86 1.64
C SER A 25 14.37 16.14 0.22
N GLN A 26 15.60 16.65 0.11
CA GLN A 26 16.23 16.92 -1.17
C GLN A 26 16.62 15.62 -1.89
N GLU A 27 17.21 14.66 -1.17
CA GLU A 27 17.54 13.33 -1.71
C GLU A 27 16.28 12.61 -2.16
N CYS A 28 15.20 12.65 -1.37
CA CYS A 28 13.93 12.05 -1.78
C CYS A 28 13.39 12.64 -3.08
N LYS A 29 13.39 13.97 -3.21
CA LYS A 29 12.93 14.66 -4.43
C LYS A 29 13.81 14.36 -5.65
N GLU A 30 15.12 14.28 -5.46
CA GLU A 30 16.06 13.97 -6.53
C GLU A 30 15.87 12.54 -7.04
N LEU A 31 15.74 11.56 -6.15
CA LEU A 31 15.46 10.17 -6.52
C LEU A 31 14.06 10.02 -7.16
N GLU A 32 13.05 10.72 -6.64
CA GLU A 32 11.71 10.74 -7.24
C GLU A 32 11.73 11.32 -8.66
N PHE A 33 12.48 12.41 -8.88
CA PHE A 33 12.67 12.99 -10.21
C PHE A 33 13.32 11.98 -11.17
N ILE A 34 14.43 11.34 -10.76
CA ILE A 34 15.10 10.33 -11.58
C ILE A 34 14.14 9.19 -11.94
N HIS A 35 13.35 8.70 -10.98
CA HIS A 35 12.37 7.66 -11.24
C HIS A 35 11.30 8.10 -12.25
N LYS A 36 10.74 9.30 -12.10
CA LYS A 36 9.74 9.84 -13.03
C LYS A 36 10.29 10.01 -14.44
N CYS A 37 11.56 10.39 -14.58
CA CYS A 37 12.18 10.62 -15.89
C CYS A 37 12.67 9.34 -16.58
N SER A 38 13.03 8.30 -15.81
CA SER A 38 13.76 7.13 -16.34
C SER A 38 13.16 5.78 -15.94
N SER A 39 11.92 5.75 -15.44
CA SER A 39 11.24 4.48 -15.16
C SER A 39 10.79 3.77 -16.42
N THR A 40 10.83 2.44 -16.36
CA THR A 40 10.22 1.56 -17.36
C THR A 40 9.19 0.65 -16.72
N VAL A 41 8.32 0.09 -17.54
CA VAL A 41 7.35 -0.93 -17.12
C VAL A 41 8.12 -2.15 -16.63
N GLY A 42 7.91 -2.51 -15.37
CA GLY A 42 8.47 -3.71 -14.74
C GLY A 42 7.76 -4.98 -15.19
N TYR A 43 8.30 -6.13 -14.80
CA TYR A 43 7.73 -7.43 -15.19
C TYR A 43 6.36 -7.74 -14.57
N ARG A 44 6.00 -7.05 -13.48
CA ARG A 44 4.68 -7.16 -12.84
C ARG A 44 3.73 -6.09 -13.38
N PRO A 45 2.44 -6.41 -13.56
CA PRO A 45 1.45 -5.41 -13.96
C PRO A 45 1.48 -4.18 -13.04
N ASN A 46 1.37 -2.99 -13.62
CA ASN A 46 1.34 -1.70 -12.93
C ASN A 46 2.60 -1.32 -12.15
N VAL A 47 3.67 -2.11 -12.22
CA VAL A 47 4.96 -1.79 -11.60
C VAL A 47 5.79 -0.96 -12.57
N PHE A 48 6.30 0.17 -12.10
CA PHE A 48 7.34 0.93 -12.78
C PHE A 48 8.64 0.77 -12.01
N SER A 49 9.74 0.56 -12.72
CA SER A 49 11.06 0.37 -12.10
C SER A 49 12.14 1.19 -12.79
N THR A 50 13.06 1.73 -11.99
CA THR A 50 14.32 2.33 -12.47
C THR A 50 15.47 1.63 -11.78
N THR A 51 16.23 0.81 -12.51
CA THR A 51 17.43 0.15 -12.00
C THR A 51 18.69 0.90 -12.45
N LEU A 52 19.80 0.73 -11.73
CA LEU A 52 21.07 1.35 -12.14
C LEU A 52 21.50 0.89 -13.54
N SER A 53 21.35 -0.41 -13.84
CA SER A 53 21.63 -0.96 -15.17
C SER A 53 20.77 -0.33 -16.27
N HIS A 54 19.51 -0.02 -15.96
CA HIS A 54 18.62 0.67 -16.89
C HIS A 54 19.13 2.08 -17.21
N LEU A 55 19.53 2.86 -16.20
CA LEU A 55 20.10 4.19 -16.39
C LEU A 55 21.36 4.15 -17.29
N ILE A 56 22.21 3.13 -17.13
CA ILE A 56 23.37 2.94 -18.01
C ILE A 56 22.91 2.66 -19.44
N ALA A 57 21.98 1.71 -19.61
CA ALA A 57 21.51 1.27 -20.92
C ALA A 57 20.80 2.37 -21.71
N THR A 58 20.18 3.35 -21.05
CA THR A 58 19.46 4.47 -21.69
C THR A 58 20.28 5.75 -21.77
N ASN A 59 21.62 5.66 -21.74
CA ASN A 59 22.52 6.82 -21.81
C ASN A 59 22.23 7.90 -20.74
N SER A 60 21.73 7.46 -19.58
CA SER A 60 21.32 8.28 -18.44
C SER A 60 22.17 7.97 -17.21
N SER A 61 23.40 7.50 -17.41
CA SER A 61 24.32 7.06 -16.34
C SER A 61 24.70 8.16 -15.35
N HIS A 62 24.58 9.43 -15.76
CA HIS A 62 24.77 10.58 -14.86
C HIS A 62 23.77 10.58 -13.68
N PHE A 63 22.58 9.99 -13.86
CA PHE A 63 21.61 9.82 -12.76
C PHE A 63 21.99 8.73 -11.74
N ILE A 64 23.11 8.03 -11.92
CA ILE A 64 23.62 7.08 -10.92
C ILE A 64 24.32 7.83 -9.77
N ILE A 65 24.89 9.00 -10.05
CA ILE A 65 25.71 9.75 -9.08
C ILE A 65 24.97 9.99 -7.74
N PRO A 66 23.69 10.41 -7.71
CA PRO A 66 22.97 10.60 -6.46
C PRO A 66 22.77 9.32 -5.62
N PHE A 67 22.76 8.14 -6.26
CA PHE A 67 22.61 6.88 -5.53
C PHE A 67 23.87 6.48 -4.75
N ILE A 68 25.07 6.86 -5.23
CA ILE A 68 26.34 6.41 -4.65
C ILE A 68 26.46 6.79 -3.16
N PRO A 69 26.38 8.07 -2.75
CA PRO A 69 26.52 8.43 -1.35
C PRO A 69 25.40 7.88 -0.46
N ILE A 70 24.20 7.72 -1.00
CA ILE A 70 23.06 7.13 -0.29
C ILE A 70 23.31 5.64 -0.02
N ARG A 71 23.78 4.90 -1.03
CA ARG A 71 24.10 3.48 -0.95
C ARG A 71 25.16 3.20 0.11
N GLU A 72 26.25 3.96 0.11
CA GLU A 72 27.33 3.80 1.10
C GLU A 72 26.81 4.07 2.52
N ARG A 73 26.06 5.16 2.73
CA ARG A 73 25.47 5.47 4.04
C ARG A 73 24.52 4.38 4.54
N LEU A 74 23.68 3.84 3.66
CA LEU A 74 22.75 2.76 4.01
C LEU A 74 23.51 1.49 4.38
N LYS A 75 24.54 1.15 3.61
CA LYS A 75 25.41 -0.01 3.86
C LYS A 75 26.12 0.14 5.21
N ASP A 76 26.80 1.26 5.45
CA ASP A 76 27.52 1.53 6.69
C ASP A 76 26.59 1.39 7.91
N LYS A 77 25.38 1.95 7.81
CA LYS A 77 24.40 1.90 8.90
C LYS A 77 23.87 0.49 9.15
N LEU A 78 23.68 -0.29 8.10
CA LEU A 78 23.24 -1.67 8.18
C LEU A 78 24.32 -2.56 8.80
N GLU A 79 25.55 -2.42 8.32
CA GLU A 79 26.73 -3.13 8.84
C GLU A 79 26.95 -2.83 10.33
N GLU A 80 26.86 -1.56 10.74
CA GLU A 80 26.96 -1.13 12.13
C GLU A 80 25.87 -1.77 13.01
N PHE A 81 24.64 -1.88 12.50
CA PHE A 81 23.51 -2.43 13.26
C PHE A 81 23.62 -3.95 13.44
N PHE A 82 23.96 -4.67 12.36
CA PHE A 82 24.03 -6.14 12.36
C PHE A 82 25.40 -6.69 12.75
N LYS A 83 26.40 -5.83 13.01
CA LYS A 83 27.77 -6.22 13.42
C LYS A 83 28.47 -7.09 12.38
N CYS A 84 28.42 -6.62 11.14
CA CYS A 84 29.01 -7.27 9.96
C CYS A 84 29.81 -6.27 9.11
N GLU A 85 30.56 -5.39 9.78
CA GLU A 85 31.33 -4.33 9.15
C GLU A 85 32.30 -4.86 8.08
N PHE A 86 32.23 -4.25 6.88
CA PHE A 86 33.02 -4.60 5.69
C PHE A 86 32.72 -5.95 5.04
N GLU A 87 31.67 -6.66 5.47
CA GLU A 87 31.33 -7.99 4.96
C GLU A 87 30.31 -7.95 3.81
N LEU A 88 29.66 -6.79 3.59
CA LEU A 88 28.55 -6.68 2.65
C LEU A 88 28.93 -5.98 1.33
N PHE A 89 28.30 -6.43 0.26
CA PHE A 89 28.24 -5.73 -1.01
C PHE A 89 26.78 -5.51 -1.42
N ILE A 90 26.50 -4.43 -2.14
CA ILE A 90 25.15 -4.10 -2.57
C ILE A 90 24.88 -4.81 -3.90
N GLU A 91 24.12 -5.90 -3.86
CA GLU A 91 23.73 -6.70 -5.04
C GLU A 91 22.83 -5.90 -6.00
N PHE A 92 21.80 -5.23 -5.46
CA PHE A 92 20.75 -4.61 -6.25
C PHE A 92 20.39 -3.23 -5.72
N THR A 93 20.04 -2.32 -6.63
CA THR A 93 19.46 -1.02 -6.30
C THR A 93 18.48 -0.64 -7.39
N GLY A 94 17.26 -0.30 -6.98
CA GLY A 94 16.23 0.18 -7.89
C GLY A 94 15.15 0.97 -7.19
N LEU A 95 14.53 1.88 -7.93
CA LEU A 95 13.34 2.62 -7.52
C LEU A 95 12.11 1.94 -8.08
N ILE A 96 11.06 1.81 -7.29
CA ILE A 96 9.85 1.05 -7.63
C ILE A 96 8.61 1.87 -7.27
N ARG A 97 7.62 1.87 -8.16
CA ARG A 97 6.27 2.42 -7.91
C ARG A 97 5.20 1.42 -8.36
N GLY A 98 4.08 1.38 -7.63
CA GLY A 98 2.91 0.57 -7.99
C GLY A 98 3.06 -0.93 -7.69
N ALA A 99 4.04 -1.30 -6.85
CA ALA A 99 4.23 -2.68 -6.45
C ALA A 99 3.16 -3.11 -5.43
N ASN A 100 2.60 -4.28 -5.69
CA ASN A 100 2.01 -5.14 -4.67
C ASN A 100 2.75 -6.48 -4.70
N ILE A 101 2.83 -7.14 -3.56
CA ILE A 101 3.44 -8.46 -3.45
C ILE A 101 2.85 -9.19 -2.25
N GLY A 102 2.47 -10.45 -2.46
CA GLY A 102 2.04 -11.32 -1.35
C GLY A 102 3.19 -11.64 -0.40
N TRP A 103 2.87 -12.43 0.62
CA TRP A 103 3.83 -12.86 1.64
C TRP A 103 5.04 -13.60 1.04
N HIS A 104 6.24 -13.11 1.35
CA HIS A 104 7.50 -13.70 0.91
C HIS A 104 8.68 -13.26 1.79
N SER A 105 9.79 -14.00 1.73
CA SER A 105 11.12 -13.52 2.11
C SER A 105 11.90 -13.08 0.85
N ASP A 106 12.92 -12.26 1.01
CA ASP A 106 13.72 -11.73 -0.11
C ASP A 106 14.75 -12.74 -0.65
N ASP A 107 15.00 -13.82 0.10
CA ASP A 107 15.88 -14.94 -0.24
C ASP A 107 15.12 -16.16 -0.83
N ASN A 108 13.85 -15.99 -1.19
CA ASN A 108 12.89 -17.08 -1.51
C ASN A 108 13.15 -17.88 -2.81
N ARG A 109 14.22 -17.58 -3.56
CA ARG A 109 14.61 -18.30 -4.78
C ARG A 109 16.08 -18.72 -4.70
N PRO A 110 16.50 -19.81 -5.38
CA PRO A 110 17.90 -20.26 -5.36
C PRO A 110 18.92 -19.16 -5.72
N TYR A 111 18.60 -18.33 -6.72
CA TYR A 111 19.48 -17.22 -7.15
C TYR A 111 19.39 -15.97 -6.26
N LEU A 112 18.57 -16.00 -5.21
CA LEU A 112 18.41 -14.93 -4.21
C LEU A 112 18.94 -15.34 -2.84
N LYS A 113 19.37 -16.60 -2.67
CA LYS A 113 19.80 -17.14 -1.37
C LYS A 113 21.04 -16.45 -0.80
N GLN A 114 21.83 -15.77 -1.63
CA GLN A 114 22.97 -14.97 -1.19
C GLN A 114 22.59 -13.64 -0.51
N ARG A 115 21.31 -13.26 -0.49
CA ARG A 115 20.84 -12.04 0.16
C ARG A 115 20.76 -12.28 1.67
N HIS A 116 21.58 -11.54 2.41
CA HIS A 116 21.54 -11.57 3.87
C HIS A 116 20.56 -10.52 4.42
N PHE A 117 20.46 -9.38 3.75
CA PHE A 117 19.69 -8.24 4.23
C PHE A 117 19.01 -7.49 3.08
N SER A 118 17.94 -6.80 3.44
CA SER A 118 17.17 -5.90 2.58
C SER A 118 17.03 -4.54 3.21
N VAL A 119 16.97 -3.51 2.35
CA VAL A 119 16.80 -2.11 2.74
C VAL A 119 15.74 -1.49 1.85
N VAL A 120 14.71 -0.92 2.46
CA VAL A 120 13.64 -0.19 1.77
C VAL A 120 13.66 1.26 2.23
N CYS A 121 13.82 2.17 1.27
CA CYS A 121 13.79 3.61 1.49
C CYS A 121 12.49 4.17 0.93
N TYR A 122 11.74 4.92 1.74
CA TYR A 122 10.50 5.54 1.32
C TYR A 122 10.77 6.95 0.78
N LEU A 123 10.37 7.19 -0.48
CA LEU A 123 10.52 8.49 -1.13
C LEU A 123 9.22 9.33 -1.09
N ASN A 124 8.11 8.68 -0.73
CA ASN A 124 6.77 9.25 -0.69
C ASN A 124 6.11 8.94 0.65
N THR A 125 5.10 9.73 0.99
CA THR A 125 4.38 9.66 2.28
C THR A 125 2.98 9.09 2.09
N TYR A 126 2.67 8.03 2.84
CA TYR A 126 1.35 7.43 2.88
C TYR A 126 0.29 8.43 3.39
N GLY A 127 -0.90 8.41 2.79
CA GLY A 127 -2.00 9.32 3.11
C GLY A 127 -1.83 10.75 2.55
N LYS A 128 -0.66 11.05 1.98
CA LYS A 128 -0.38 12.34 1.31
C LYS A 128 -0.14 12.14 -0.18
N ASP A 129 0.79 11.26 -0.54
CA ASP A 129 1.24 11.05 -1.91
C ASP A 129 0.60 9.80 -2.54
N PHE A 130 0.19 8.83 -1.72
CA PHE A 130 -0.50 7.61 -2.15
C PHE A 130 -1.37 7.03 -1.03
N ASN A 131 -2.35 6.22 -1.43
CA ASN A 131 -3.30 5.54 -0.55
C ASN A 131 -3.26 4.04 -0.86
N GLY A 132 -2.74 3.23 0.06
CA GLY A 132 -2.51 1.78 -0.12
C GLY A 132 -1.01 1.42 -0.10
N GLY A 133 -0.66 0.18 -0.45
CA GLY A 133 0.74 -0.26 -0.56
C GLY A 133 1.51 -0.20 0.77
N LEU A 134 0.83 -0.42 1.90
CA LEU A 134 1.48 -0.55 3.20
C LEU A 134 2.38 -1.79 3.22
N PHE A 135 3.47 -1.69 3.96
CA PHE A 135 4.47 -2.75 4.06
C PHE A 135 4.29 -3.49 5.38
N HIS A 136 3.96 -4.77 5.29
CA HIS A 136 3.61 -5.59 6.44
C HIS A 136 4.65 -6.68 6.65
N PHE A 137 4.93 -7.00 7.90
CA PHE A 137 5.65 -8.20 8.29
C PHE A 137 4.67 -9.16 8.98
N GLN A 138 4.85 -10.47 8.80
CA GLN A 138 3.98 -11.47 9.42
C GLN A 138 4.10 -11.46 10.95
N ASP A 139 5.33 -11.32 11.43
CA ASP A 139 5.67 -11.38 12.85
C ASP A 139 6.66 -10.28 13.23
N GLY A 140 6.74 -9.99 14.53
CA GLY A 140 7.70 -9.05 15.12
C GLY A 140 7.35 -7.58 14.93
N GLU A 141 8.10 -6.72 15.64
CA GLU A 141 7.87 -5.27 15.65
C GLU A 141 8.92 -4.50 14.84
N PRO A 142 8.51 -3.48 14.04
CA PRO A 142 7.12 -3.15 13.72
C PRO A 142 6.46 -4.16 12.77
N ALA A 143 5.19 -4.49 13.03
CA ALA A 143 4.40 -5.38 12.18
C ALA A 143 3.95 -4.71 10.87
N THR A 144 3.83 -3.38 10.87
CA THR A 144 3.48 -2.59 9.68
C THR A 144 4.32 -1.33 9.66
N ILE A 145 4.93 -1.03 8.51
CA ILE A 145 5.58 0.25 8.26
C ILE A 145 4.57 1.16 7.58
N ILE A 146 4.36 2.34 8.16
CA ILE A 146 3.63 3.44 7.54
C ILE A 146 4.67 4.31 6.82
N PRO A 147 4.71 4.30 5.47
CA PRO A 147 5.73 5.04 4.73
C PRO A 147 5.66 6.54 4.96
N ALA A 148 6.77 7.15 5.35
CA ALA A 148 6.98 8.59 5.24
C ALA A 148 8.25 8.88 4.43
N ALA A 149 8.22 9.95 3.64
CA ALA A 149 9.36 10.32 2.80
C ALA A 149 10.60 10.58 3.67
N GLY A 150 11.68 9.85 3.40
CA GLY A 150 12.93 9.92 4.17
C GLY A 150 13.18 8.70 5.04
N ASP A 151 12.13 7.95 5.37
CA ASP A 151 12.24 6.81 6.28
C ASP A 151 12.88 5.59 5.61
N VAL A 152 13.57 4.79 6.42
CA VAL A 152 14.26 3.57 5.98
C VAL A 152 13.90 2.43 6.91
N VAL A 153 13.61 1.26 6.33
CA VAL A 153 13.54 -0.01 7.06
C VAL A 153 14.62 -0.96 6.54
N MET A 154 15.34 -1.60 7.46
CA MET A 154 16.40 -2.57 7.18
C MET A 154 16.06 -3.88 7.91
N TYR A 155 16.19 -5.02 7.26
CA TYR A 155 15.79 -6.31 7.83
C TYR A 155 16.58 -7.47 7.21
N THR A 156 16.63 -8.62 7.89
CA THR A 156 17.23 -9.84 7.32
C THR A 156 16.36 -10.34 6.17
N ALA A 157 16.99 -10.80 5.10
CA ALA A 157 16.27 -11.19 3.88
C ALA A 157 15.58 -12.58 3.96
N ASP A 158 15.79 -13.31 5.06
CA ASP A 158 15.31 -14.68 5.28
C ASP A 158 13.89 -14.77 5.87
N ASP A 159 13.47 -15.98 6.20
CA ASP A 159 12.13 -16.32 6.69
C ASP A 159 11.78 -15.69 8.06
N ARG A 160 12.74 -15.06 8.74
CA ARG A 160 12.49 -14.29 9.98
C ARG A 160 11.78 -12.97 9.72
N ASN A 161 11.77 -12.49 8.48
CA ASN A 161 11.10 -11.25 8.08
C ASN A 161 10.26 -11.49 6.83
N ILE A 162 9.36 -12.49 6.87
CA ILE A 162 8.35 -12.66 5.83
C ILE A 162 7.46 -11.42 5.79
N HIS A 163 7.31 -10.84 4.61
CA HIS A 163 6.64 -9.55 4.42
C HIS A 163 5.80 -9.49 3.14
N SER A 164 4.93 -8.50 3.08
CA SER A 164 4.07 -8.23 1.92
C SER A 164 3.87 -6.72 1.73
N VAL A 165 3.50 -6.34 0.50
CA VAL A 165 3.01 -5.00 0.18
C VAL A 165 1.56 -5.13 -0.26
N ASP A 166 0.66 -4.41 0.40
CA ASP A 166 -0.78 -4.48 0.14
C ASP A 166 -1.13 -4.38 -1.35
N GLU A 167 -2.04 -5.25 -1.79
CA GLU A 167 -2.72 -5.07 -3.07
C GLU A 167 -3.61 -3.82 -2.98
N PRO A 168 -3.59 -2.93 -3.99
CA PRO A 168 -4.51 -1.81 -4.03
C PRO A 168 -5.95 -2.35 -4.10
N VAL A 169 -6.81 -1.86 -3.22
CA VAL A 169 -8.21 -2.28 -3.16
C VAL A 169 -8.98 -1.59 -4.27
N ARG A 170 -9.67 -2.33 -5.12
CA ARG A 170 -10.50 -1.79 -6.20
C ARG A 170 -11.88 -2.44 -6.19
N LEU A 171 -12.88 -1.75 -6.73
CA LEU A 171 -14.23 -2.29 -6.87
C LEU A 171 -14.41 -2.99 -8.21
N VAL A 172 -15.02 -4.18 -8.14
CA VAL A 172 -15.44 -4.96 -9.29
C VAL A 172 -16.94 -5.16 -9.22
N ARG A 173 -17.61 -5.10 -10.37
CA ARG A 173 -18.99 -5.57 -10.54
C ARG A 173 -19.10 -6.39 -11.82
N GLY A 174 -19.47 -7.66 -11.68
CA GLY A 174 -19.54 -8.56 -12.84
C GLY A 174 -18.18 -8.68 -13.53
N SER A 175 -18.10 -8.22 -14.78
CA SER A 175 -16.88 -8.21 -15.59
C SER A 175 -16.12 -6.89 -15.58
N GLU A 176 -16.64 -5.89 -14.86
CA GLU A 176 -16.18 -4.51 -14.90
C GLU A 176 -15.37 -4.19 -13.64
N LEU A 177 -14.19 -3.62 -13.83
CA LEU A 177 -13.30 -3.12 -12.79
C LEU A 177 -13.29 -1.59 -12.88
N LEU A 178 -13.62 -0.92 -11.78
CA LEU A 178 -13.40 0.52 -11.65
C LEU A 178 -11.91 0.78 -11.44
N ASP A 179 -11.31 1.61 -12.30
CA ASP A 179 -9.90 2.04 -12.20
C ASP A 179 -9.76 3.14 -11.13
N HIS A 180 -10.17 2.80 -9.90
CA HIS A 180 -10.05 3.64 -8.72
C HIS A 180 -9.57 2.79 -7.55
N GLU A 181 -8.49 3.23 -6.91
CA GLU A 181 -7.88 2.56 -5.77
C GLU A 181 -8.42 3.15 -4.45
N PHE A 182 -9.04 2.30 -3.66
CA PHE A 182 -9.50 2.63 -2.32
C PHE A 182 -8.34 2.45 -1.33
N VAL A 183 -8.24 3.37 -0.37
CA VAL A 183 -7.29 3.34 0.75
C VAL A 183 -7.18 1.95 1.40
N ASN A 184 -8.32 1.30 1.66
CA ASN A 184 -8.42 -0.04 2.20
C ASN A 184 -9.84 -0.59 1.98
N ILE A 185 -10.09 -1.83 2.44
CA ILE A 185 -11.40 -2.48 2.30
C ILE A 185 -12.50 -1.75 3.08
N LEU A 186 -12.19 -1.16 4.23
CA LEU A 186 -13.18 -0.42 5.03
C LEU A 186 -13.62 0.85 4.31
N HIS A 187 -12.68 1.60 3.72
CA HIS A 187 -12.98 2.77 2.90
C HIS A 187 -13.88 2.39 1.71
N ALA A 188 -13.56 1.31 0.99
CA ALA A 188 -14.40 0.82 -0.10
C ALA A 188 -15.83 0.49 0.37
N LEU A 189 -15.97 -0.21 1.50
CA LEU A 189 -17.27 -0.54 2.09
C LEU A 189 -18.04 0.71 2.52
N GLN A 190 -17.38 1.68 3.16
CA GLN A 190 -17.99 2.94 3.58
C GLN A 190 -18.51 3.73 2.39
N VAL A 191 -17.77 3.82 1.29
CA VAL A 191 -18.22 4.48 0.06
C VAL A 191 -19.41 3.73 -0.55
N VAL A 192 -19.38 2.41 -0.62
CA VAL A 192 -20.50 1.60 -1.13
C VAL A 192 -21.75 1.80 -0.26
N GLN A 193 -21.60 1.80 1.06
CA GLN A 193 -22.71 2.08 1.99
C GLN A 193 -23.23 3.52 1.83
N PHE A 194 -22.34 4.49 1.68
CA PHE A 194 -22.71 5.88 1.44
C PHE A 194 -23.45 6.05 0.11
N TYR A 195 -23.03 5.35 -0.94
CA TYR A 195 -23.76 5.28 -2.20
C TYR A 195 -25.15 4.65 -2.01
N CYS A 196 -25.26 3.54 -1.29
CA CYS A 196 -26.55 2.92 -0.98
C CYS A 196 -27.49 3.84 -0.18
N TRP A 197 -26.93 4.73 0.66
CA TRP A 197 -27.70 5.67 1.47
C TRP A 197 -28.09 6.96 0.71
N LYS A 198 -27.11 7.62 0.08
CA LYS A 198 -27.23 8.97 -0.50
C LYS A 198 -27.19 8.99 -2.03
N GLY A 199 -26.99 7.85 -2.68
CA GLY A 199 -26.77 7.77 -4.13
C GLY A 199 -27.92 8.30 -4.98
N SER A 200 -29.17 8.21 -4.52
CA SER A 200 -30.33 8.79 -5.22
C SER A 200 -30.21 10.30 -5.38
N ASP A 201 -29.68 10.99 -4.36
CA ASP A 201 -29.58 12.44 -4.32
C ASP A 201 -28.36 12.93 -5.15
N LEU A 202 -27.36 12.05 -5.32
CA LEU A 202 -26.14 12.29 -6.10
C LEU A 202 -26.36 12.13 -7.61
N LEU A 203 -27.31 11.28 -8.03
CA LEU A 203 -27.64 11.04 -9.45
C LEU A 203 -28.30 12.25 -10.12
N THR A 204 -28.98 13.11 -9.37
CA THR A 204 -29.72 14.28 -9.89
C THR A 204 -28.84 15.44 -10.38
N ASN A 205 -27.54 15.45 -10.07
CA ASN A 205 -26.63 16.57 -10.36
C ASN A 205 -25.50 16.22 -11.35
N MET A 206 -25.64 15.14 -12.13
CA MET A 206 -24.54 14.62 -12.94
C MET A 206 -24.26 15.42 -14.22
N LEU A 207 -23.05 16.00 -14.29
CA LEU A 207 -22.40 16.39 -15.55
C LEU A 207 -20.98 15.82 -15.57
N ASN A 208 -20.66 15.08 -16.64
CA ASN A 208 -19.32 14.65 -17.09
C ASN A 208 -18.26 14.40 -16.00
N ILE A 209 -18.49 13.40 -15.16
CA ILE A 209 -17.41 12.86 -14.31
C ILE A 209 -16.62 11.88 -15.18
N ASP A 210 -15.36 12.17 -15.43
CA ASP A 210 -14.44 11.26 -16.11
C ASP A 210 -14.08 10.11 -15.17
N TYR A 211 -14.32 8.88 -15.63
CA TYR A 211 -13.96 7.69 -14.90
C TYR A 211 -13.63 6.57 -15.89
N LYS A 212 -12.72 5.70 -15.47
CA LYS A 212 -12.27 4.58 -16.29
C LYS A 212 -12.76 3.27 -15.70
N VAL A 213 -13.55 2.56 -16.49
CA VAL A 213 -13.94 1.17 -16.21
C VAL A 213 -13.23 0.29 -17.22
N VAL A 214 -12.56 -0.75 -16.73
CA VAL A 214 -11.80 -1.70 -17.54
C VAL A 214 -12.43 -3.08 -17.41
N ASN A 215 -12.44 -3.84 -18.50
CA ASN A 215 -12.85 -5.24 -18.44
C ASN A 215 -11.81 -6.08 -17.71
N LEU A 216 -12.27 -6.98 -16.84
CA LEU A 216 -11.41 -7.96 -16.19
C LEU A 216 -10.77 -8.92 -17.19
N LEU A 217 -9.49 -9.22 -16.94
CA LEU A 217 -8.78 -10.32 -17.58
C LEU A 217 -9.35 -11.67 -17.14
N ASP A 218 -9.26 -12.70 -17.98
CA ASP A 218 -9.81 -14.03 -17.68
C ASP A 218 -9.25 -14.61 -16.39
N ALA A 219 -7.95 -14.47 -16.15
CA ALA A 219 -7.31 -14.90 -14.91
C ALA A 219 -7.90 -14.21 -13.66
N GLN A 220 -8.28 -12.93 -13.76
CA GLN A 220 -8.91 -12.19 -12.67
C GLN A 220 -10.36 -12.66 -12.46
N ARG A 221 -11.10 -12.93 -13.54
CA ARG A 221 -12.47 -13.46 -13.46
C ARG A 221 -12.50 -14.82 -12.75
N GLU A 222 -11.57 -15.71 -13.07
CA GLU A 222 -11.47 -17.02 -12.42
C GLU A 222 -11.09 -16.91 -10.94
N ARG A 223 -10.15 -16.02 -10.58
CA ARG A 223 -9.82 -15.74 -9.16
C ARG A 223 -11.04 -15.23 -8.38
N ILE A 224 -11.83 -14.33 -8.97
CA ILE A 224 -13.04 -13.78 -8.35
C ILE A 224 -14.14 -14.85 -8.24
N ARG A 225 -14.35 -15.67 -9.28
CA ARG A 225 -15.30 -16.80 -9.22
C ARG A 225 -14.96 -17.77 -8.10
N GLY A 226 -13.68 -18.13 -7.95
CA GLY A 226 -13.20 -18.95 -6.84
C GLY A 226 -13.52 -18.33 -5.48
N LEU A 227 -13.23 -17.03 -5.29
CA LEU A 227 -13.56 -16.32 -4.05
C LEU A 227 -15.07 -16.30 -3.77
N ASN A 228 -15.89 -16.00 -4.78
CA ASN A 228 -17.34 -16.01 -4.66
C ASN A 228 -17.88 -17.39 -4.25
N SER A 229 -17.33 -18.49 -4.79
CA SER A 229 -17.73 -19.84 -4.38
C SER A 229 -17.38 -20.19 -2.94
N VAL A 230 -16.39 -19.51 -2.33
CA VAL A 230 -16.04 -19.69 -0.92
C VAL A 230 -16.88 -18.80 -0.02
N LEU A 231 -17.08 -17.54 -0.42
CA LEU A 231 -17.71 -16.49 0.40
C LEU A 231 -19.24 -16.47 0.31
N LEU A 232 -19.82 -16.85 -0.83
CA LEU A 232 -21.27 -16.78 -1.10
C LEU A 232 -21.96 -18.15 -0.98
N ASN A 233 -21.41 -19.05 -0.16
CA ASN A 233 -22.08 -20.33 0.15
C ASN A 233 -23.46 -20.14 0.79
N ASP A 234 -23.73 -18.95 1.34
CA ASP A 234 -25.04 -18.51 1.78
C ASP A 234 -25.47 -17.27 0.94
N GLY A 235 -26.23 -17.51 -0.12
CA GLY A 235 -26.71 -16.48 -1.04
C GLY A 235 -27.66 -15.45 -0.40
N ASP A 236 -28.21 -15.77 0.77
CA ASP A 236 -29.14 -14.90 1.50
C ASP A 236 -28.42 -14.00 2.52
N PHE A 237 -27.15 -14.30 2.85
CA PHE A 237 -26.40 -13.56 3.87
C PHE A 237 -26.07 -12.12 3.47
N ALA A 238 -25.65 -11.88 2.22
CA ALA A 238 -25.30 -10.54 1.74
C ALA A 238 -26.52 -9.59 1.70
N PRO A 239 -27.69 -9.98 1.17
CA PRO A 239 -28.91 -9.18 1.30
C PRO A 239 -29.28 -8.87 2.75
N ILE A 240 -29.14 -9.82 3.69
CA ILE A 240 -29.43 -9.60 5.11
C ILE A 240 -28.50 -8.54 5.73
N ILE A 241 -27.18 -8.63 5.49
CA ILE A 241 -26.22 -7.65 6.03
C ILE A 241 -26.39 -6.26 5.42
N PHE A 242 -26.64 -6.19 4.11
CA PHE A 242 -26.78 -4.92 3.40
C PHE A 242 -28.23 -4.40 3.35
N GLY A 243 -29.15 -5.00 4.13
CA GLY A 243 -30.51 -4.50 4.35
C GLY A 243 -31.49 -4.69 3.18
N ARG A 244 -31.25 -5.62 2.25
CA ARG A 244 -32.22 -6.01 1.22
C ARG A 244 -33.06 -7.20 1.69
N ARG A 245 -34.35 -6.98 1.93
CA ARG A 245 -35.33 -8.07 1.96
C ARG A 245 -35.81 -8.39 0.53
N PRO A 246 -35.93 -9.68 0.14
CA PRO A 246 -36.47 -10.08 -1.17
C PRO A 246 -37.96 -9.75 -1.37
N SER A 247 -38.70 -9.42 -0.30
CA SER A 247 -40.16 -9.39 -0.28
C SER A 247 -40.80 -8.02 -0.51
N ASP A 248 -40.04 -6.94 -0.67
CA ASP A 248 -40.63 -5.61 -0.75
C ASP A 248 -40.98 -5.27 -2.21
N SER A 249 -42.17 -5.71 -2.61
CA SER A 249 -42.86 -5.24 -3.79
C SER A 249 -43.17 -3.75 -3.65
N GLU A 250 -42.59 -2.97 -4.56
CA GLU A 250 -43.02 -1.63 -5.02
C GLU A 250 -43.11 -0.51 -3.98
N GLU A 251 -42.00 0.21 -3.77
CA GLU A 251 -41.80 1.61 -4.18
C GLU A 251 -40.67 2.28 -3.38
N ASN A 252 -39.76 2.93 -4.10
CA ASN A 252 -38.80 3.94 -3.63
C ASN A 252 -37.55 3.49 -2.83
N ARG A 253 -36.59 3.01 -3.63
CA ARG A 253 -35.16 3.45 -3.73
C ARG A 253 -34.22 2.25 -3.87
N CYS A 254 -34.57 1.31 -4.73
CA CYS A 254 -33.55 0.42 -5.28
C CYS A 254 -32.64 1.28 -6.17
N ILE A 255 -31.55 1.81 -5.60
CA ILE A 255 -30.58 2.58 -6.36
C ILE A 255 -30.06 1.66 -7.46
N SER A 256 -30.44 1.95 -8.71
CA SER A 256 -29.88 1.26 -9.87
C SER A 256 -28.40 1.58 -9.88
N PHE A 257 -27.59 0.58 -9.58
CA PHE A 257 -26.15 0.76 -9.56
C PHE A 257 -25.67 1.34 -10.90
N ASN A 258 -24.83 2.36 -10.82
CA ASN A 258 -24.13 2.93 -11.95
C ASN A 258 -22.73 3.35 -11.49
N TRP A 259 -21.71 3.05 -12.29
CA TRP A 259 -20.34 3.48 -12.03
C TRP A 259 -20.21 4.99 -11.87
N THR A 260 -20.93 5.78 -12.67
CA THR A 260 -20.97 7.24 -12.50
C THR A 260 -21.45 7.63 -11.10
N GLY A 261 -22.42 6.88 -10.56
CA GLY A 261 -22.97 7.09 -9.23
C GLY A 261 -22.00 6.72 -8.11
N ILE A 262 -21.25 5.63 -8.28
CA ILE A 262 -20.18 5.24 -7.35
C ILE A 262 -19.07 6.29 -7.34
N VAL A 263 -18.64 6.78 -8.51
CA VAL A 263 -17.58 7.79 -8.58
C VAL A 263 -18.01 9.11 -7.95
N ALA A 264 -19.26 9.53 -8.19
CA ALA A 264 -19.84 10.67 -7.49
C ALA A 264 -19.90 10.44 -5.97
N ALA A 265 -20.22 9.22 -5.53
CA ALA A 265 -20.26 8.87 -4.11
C ALA A 265 -18.87 8.87 -3.45
N ILE A 266 -17.79 8.51 -4.16
CA ILE A 266 -16.42 8.63 -3.65
C ILE A 266 -16.15 10.10 -3.26
N ALA A 267 -16.30 11.02 -4.21
CA ALA A 267 -16.03 12.44 -3.97
C ALA A 267 -16.97 13.04 -2.89
N ALA A 268 -18.26 12.68 -2.93
CA ALA A 268 -19.23 13.16 -1.96
C ALA A 268 -18.98 12.61 -0.54
N TRP A 269 -18.51 11.36 -0.44
CA TRP A 269 -18.15 10.74 0.83
C TRP A 269 -16.90 11.41 1.43
N GLU A 270 -15.88 11.67 0.62
CA GLU A 270 -14.66 12.36 1.06
C GLU A 270 -14.97 13.77 1.60
N ASP A 271 -15.80 14.54 0.89
CA ASP A 271 -16.26 15.86 1.34
C ASP A 271 -17.11 15.76 2.63
N TYR A 272 -17.99 14.76 2.71
CA TYR A 272 -18.82 14.52 3.89
C TYR A 272 -17.97 14.19 5.12
N VAL A 273 -16.99 13.28 5.02
CA VAL A 273 -16.09 12.92 6.11
C VAL A 273 -15.21 14.10 6.51
N LEU A 274 -14.72 14.89 5.55
CA LEU A 274 -13.96 16.11 5.85
C LEU A 274 -14.78 17.12 6.64
N LYS A 275 -16.06 17.32 6.29
CA LYS A 275 -16.99 18.18 7.04
C LYS A 275 -17.22 17.67 8.46
N LEU A 276 -17.47 16.38 8.64
CA LEU A 276 -17.63 15.78 9.97
C LEU A 276 -16.37 15.91 10.80
N SER A 277 -15.19 15.65 10.22
CA SER A 277 -13.91 15.80 10.90
C SER A 277 -13.69 17.22 11.41
N LYS A 278 -14.00 18.24 10.59
CA LYS A 278 -13.96 19.66 11.01
C LYS A 278 -14.93 19.92 12.17
N GLN A 279 -16.15 19.39 12.11
CA GLN A 279 -17.13 19.54 13.20
C GLN A 279 -16.66 18.88 14.49
N ILE A 280 -16.14 17.65 14.42
CA ILE A 280 -15.57 16.95 15.59
C ILE A 280 -14.44 17.78 16.21
N ASN A 281 -13.52 18.29 15.40
CA ASN A 281 -12.42 19.12 15.91
C ASN A 281 -12.89 20.41 16.58
N LEU A 282 -13.96 21.04 16.08
CA LEU A 282 -14.57 22.21 16.71
C LEU A 282 -15.27 21.87 18.04
N GLN A 283 -15.87 20.68 18.15
CA GLN A 283 -16.57 20.24 19.36
C GLN A 283 -15.64 19.62 20.42
N LEU A 284 -14.44 19.18 20.02
CA LEU A 284 -13.48 18.50 20.89
C LEU A 284 -13.15 19.28 22.18
N PRO A 285 -12.90 20.61 22.15
CA PRO A 285 -12.66 21.38 23.36
C PRO A 285 -13.87 21.41 24.31
N TYR A 286 -15.09 21.46 23.76
CA TYR A 286 -16.31 21.44 24.56
C TYR A 286 -16.51 20.08 25.22
N TRP A 287 -16.34 18.98 24.49
CA TRP A 287 -16.42 17.62 25.06
C TRP A 287 -15.36 17.38 26.13
N ARG A 288 -14.16 17.95 25.97
CA ARG A 288 -13.11 17.92 26.99
C ARG A 288 -13.52 18.71 28.24
N ALA A 289 -14.07 19.90 28.08
CA ALA A 289 -14.52 20.73 29.21
C ALA A 289 -15.71 20.11 29.97
N GLN A 290 -16.53 19.30 29.29
CA GLN A 290 -17.65 18.57 29.87
C GLN A 290 -17.27 17.16 30.37
N GLU A 291 -15.97 16.83 30.40
CA GLU A 291 -15.46 15.50 30.82
C GLU A 291 -16.13 14.32 30.07
N CYS A 292 -16.60 14.56 28.84
CA CYS A 292 -17.28 13.56 28.01
C CYS A 292 -16.28 12.68 27.21
N LEU A 293 -14.98 12.93 27.35
CA LEU A 293 -13.91 12.17 26.70
C LEU A 293 -13.24 11.28 27.74
N TYR A 294 -13.42 9.97 27.60
CA TYR A 294 -12.79 8.98 28.47
C TYR A 294 -11.43 8.56 27.88
N ASN A 295 -10.37 8.66 28.69
CA ASN A 295 -9.10 8.04 28.34
C ASN A 295 -9.24 6.53 28.49
N VAL A 296 -9.13 5.81 27.37
CA VAL A 296 -8.98 4.36 27.41
C VAL A 296 -7.52 4.08 27.74
N GLN A 297 -7.24 3.63 28.96
CA GLN A 297 -5.94 3.04 29.25
C GLN A 297 -5.89 1.68 28.54
N LEU A 298 -5.07 1.61 27.49
CA LEU A 298 -4.69 0.33 26.92
C LEU A 298 -3.59 -0.22 27.83
N GLU A 299 -3.91 -1.25 28.60
CA GLU A 299 -2.89 -2.02 29.33
C GLU A 299 -1.93 -2.59 28.30
N ALA A 300 -0.65 -2.24 28.44
CA ALA A 300 0.45 -2.73 27.62
C ALA A 300 0.92 -4.10 28.09
#